data_AF-A0A8X7VFA6-F1
#
_entry.id   AF-A0A8X7VFA6-F1
#
_cell.length_a   1.000
_cell.length_b   1.000
_cell.length_c   1.000
_cell.angle_alpha   90.00
_cell.angle_beta   90.00
_cell.angle_gamma   90.00
#
_symmetry.space_group_name_H-M   'P 1'
#
loop_
_entity.id
_entity.type
_entity.pdbx_description
1 polymer ?
#
loop_
_entity_poly.entity_id
_entity_poly.type
_entity_poly.pdbx_seq_one_letter_code
_entity_poly.pdbx_strand_id
1 'polypeptide(L)'
;MRNETFKDICFCPPNSYGDNSHLASFNGDSLSLLQQDQATRNIEVWVSSKLGDGDVSFTKYFSLSGSVLPALWVDADAASPVYCFVKPKSVIVWCVGVEREGHKVCTCLTNYEINEGGMRNRTVTKRYTVHDFSRAFVCGYMHVPSMILFHE
;
A
#
# COMPACT_ATOMS: atom_id res chain seq x y z
N MET A 1 1.82 15.67 -38.91
CA MET A 1 1.73 14.88 -37.67
C MET A 1 2.91 15.25 -36.79
N ARG A 2 2.69 15.66 -35.53
CA ARG A 2 3.78 15.78 -34.55
C ARG A 2 4.03 14.38 -33.98
N ASN A 3 5.30 13.98 -33.92
CA ASN A 3 5.71 12.71 -33.31
C ASN A 3 5.96 12.98 -31.83
N GLU A 4 5.11 12.45 -30.96
CA GLU A 4 5.31 12.53 -29.51
C GLU A 4 6.23 11.39 -29.09
N THR A 5 7.36 11.73 -28.47
CA THR A 5 8.27 10.75 -27.86
C THR A 5 8.01 10.69 -26.37
N PHE A 6 7.54 9.55 -25.90
CA PHE A 6 7.45 9.22 -24.49
C PHE A 6 8.82 8.70 -24.03
N LYS A 7 9.34 9.26 -22.94
CA LYS A 7 10.53 8.73 -22.27
C LYS A 7 10.09 7.97 -21.03
N ASP A 8 10.72 6.85 -20.76
CA ASP A 8 10.58 6.17 -19.48
C ASP A 8 11.22 7.05 -18.41
N ILE A 9 10.39 7.60 -17.52
CA ILE A 9 10.83 8.52 -16.47
C ILE A 9 11.07 7.75 -15.16
N CYS A 10 10.65 6.49 -15.04
CA CYS A 10 10.59 5.79 -13.75
C CYS A 10 11.33 4.44 -13.77
N PHE A 11 12.33 4.30 -12.89
CA PHE A 11 12.96 3.02 -12.60
C PHE A 11 12.31 2.40 -11.36
N CYS A 12 11.33 1.53 -11.59
CA CYS A 12 10.63 0.83 -10.52
C CYS A 12 11.57 -0.16 -9.79
N PRO A 13 11.34 -0.41 -8.48
CA PRO A 13 12.07 -1.42 -7.72
C PRO A 13 12.04 -2.81 -8.34
N PRO A 14 13.01 -3.68 -8.03
CA PRO A 14 12.98 -5.08 -8.46
C PRO A 14 11.68 -5.77 -8.02
N ASN A 15 11.11 -6.60 -8.88
CA ASN A 15 9.87 -7.36 -8.64
C ASN A 15 8.60 -6.50 -8.42
N SER A 16 8.65 -5.21 -8.77
CA SER A 16 7.47 -4.30 -8.80
C SER A 16 6.47 -4.65 -9.92
N TYR A 17 6.86 -5.51 -10.85
CA TYR A 17 6.02 -6.01 -11.94
C TYR A 17 5.08 -7.09 -11.42
N GLY A 18 4.05 -6.67 -10.70
CA GLY A 18 3.04 -7.59 -10.24
C GLY A 18 2.00 -6.93 -9.36
N ASP A 19 0.93 -7.68 -9.24
CA ASP A 19 -0.28 -7.45 -8.46
C ASP A 19 -0.01 -7.01 -7.01
N ASN A 20 1.07 -7.45 -6.39
CA ASN A 20 1.41 -7.12 -5.00
C ASN A 20 2.13 -5.77 -4.79
N SER A 21 2.03 -4.86 -5.76
CA SER A 21 2.71 -3.56 -5.72
C SER A 21 1.71 -2.42 -5.87
N HIS A 22 1.74 -1.46 -4.95
CA HIS A 22 0.75 -0.39 -4.86
C HIS A 22 1.43 0.96 -4.72
N LEU A 23 1.07 1.91 -5.59
CA LEU A 23 1.62 3.27 -5.60
C LEU A 23 0.72 4.21 -4.78
N ALA A 24 1.35 5.13 -4.05
CA ALA A 24 0.67 6.25 -3.41
C ALA A 24 1.54 7.50 -3.43
N SER A 25 0.91 8.67 -3.28
CA SER A 25 1.65 9.93 -3.10
C SER A 25 2.49 9.89 -1.82
N PHE A 26 3.69 10.45 -1.89
CA PHE A 26 4.59 10.62 -0.76
C PHE A 26 5.10 12.06 -0.72
N ASN A 27 4.92 12.75 0.40
CA ASN A 27 5.42 14.11 0.61
C ASN A 27 4.98 15.15 -0.44
N GLY A 28 3.89 14.89 -1.18
CA GLY A 28 3.31 15.79 -2.18
C GLY A 28 4.05 15.87 -3.52
N ASP A 29 5.38 15.85 -3.51
CA ASP A 29 6.24 15.96 -4.71
C ASP A 29 6.94 14.64 -5.09
N SER A 30 6.66 13.54 -4.38
CA SER A 30 7.29 12.24 -4.59
C SER A 30 6.23 11.12 -4.59
N LEU A 31 6.65 9.92 -4.98
CA LEU A 31 5.83 8.71 -4.93
C LEU A 31 6.37 7.75 -3.87
N SER A 32 5.49 6.89 -3.39
CA SER A 32 5.86 5.69 -2.66
C SER A 32 5.33 4.47 -3.37
N LEU A 33 6.02 3.35 -3.19
CA LEU A 33 5.59 2.03 -3.63
C LEU A 33 5.61 1.07 -2.45
N LEU A 34 4.45 0.51 -2.13
CA LEU A 34 4.27 -0.59 -1.19
C LEU A 34 4.29 -1.91 -1.95
N GLN A 35 5.27 -2.76 -1.69
CA GLN A 35 5.45 -4.02 -2.41
C GLN A 35 5.47 -5.20 -1.42
N GLN A 36 4.77 -6.29 -1.72
CA GLN A 36 4.84 -7.51 -0.92
C GLN A 36 5.45 -8.67 -1.72
N ASP A 37 6.48 -9.29 -1.13
CA ASP A 37 7.10 -10.49 -1.67
C ASP A 37 6.15 -11.69 -1.54
N GLN A 38 5.98 -12.45 -2.63
CA GLN A 38 5.05 -13.58 -2.64
C GLN A 38 5.49 -14.75 -1.75
N ALA A 39 6.80 -15.00 -1.67
CA ALA A 39 7.34 -16.16 -0.97
C ALA A 39 7.43 -15.92 0.55
N THR A 40 7.98 -14.77 0.94
CA THR A 40 8.29 -14.42 2.33
C THR A 40 7.16 -13.62 3.00
N ARG A 41 6.24 -13.03 2.22
CA ARG A 41 5.22 -12.07 2.69
C ARG A 41 5.78 -10.80 3.32
N ASN A 42 7.09 -10.59 3.25
CA ASN A 42 7.71 -9.35 3.65
C ASN A 42 7.16 -8.19 2.82
N ILE A 43 6.97 -7.06 3.47
CA ILE A 43 6.51 -5.84 2.82
C ILE A 43 7.69 -4.87 2.75
N GLU A 44 7.94 -4.33 1.57
CA GLU A 44 8.94 -3.30 1.35
C GLU A 44 8.25 -2.01 0.96
N VAL A 45 8.72 -0.91 1.55
CA VAL A 45 8.27 0.43 1.21
C VAL A 45 9.41 1.14 0.53
N TRP A 46 9.15 1.60 -0.68
CA TRP A 46 10.09 2.36 -1.50
C TRP A 46 9.56 3.78 -1.66
N VAL A 47 10.46 4.74 -1.78
CA VAL A 47 10.15 6.14 -2.07
C VAL A 47 10.94 6.60 -3.28
N SER A 48 10.30 7.40 -4.12
CA SER A 48 10.95 7.95 -5.30
C SER A 48 11.76 9.20 -4.95
N SER A 49 12.68 9.57 -5.83
CA SER A 49 13.12 10.97 -5.95
C SER A 49 11.94 11.89 -6.28
N LYS A 50 12.15 13.20 -6.13
CA LYS A 50 11.16 14.21 -6.47
C LYS A 50 10.75 14.11 -7.94
N LEU A 51 9.46 14.27 -8.18
CA LEU A 51 8.89 14.34 -9.51
C LEU A 51 9.26 15.67 -10.16
N GLY A 52 9.72 15.61 -11.41
CA GLY A 52 10.06 16.81 -12.20
C GLY A 52 11.54 17.21 -12.17
N ASP A 53 12.36 16.62 -11.29
CA ASP A 53 13.81 16.89 -11.21
C ASP A 53 14.63 16.06 -12.21
N GLY A 54 13.98 15.28 -13.08
CA GLY A 54 14.62 14.41 -14.08
C GLY A 54 14.12 12.97 -13.99
N ASP A 55 15.05 12.01 -14.11
CA ASP A 55 14.76 10.58 -13.97
C ASP A 55 14.33 10.27 -12.53
N VAL A 56 13.22 9.55 -12.39
CA VAL A 56 12.63 9.15 -11.13
C VAL A 56 13.17 7.77 -10.75
N SER A 57 13.92 7.72 -9.65
CA SER A 57 14.48 6.48 -9.10
C SER A 57 13.85 6.17 -7.75
N PHE A 58 13.52 4.91 -7.50
CA PHE A 58 13.06 4.46 -6.20
C PHE A 58 14.21 3.98 -5.32
N THR A 59 14.18 4.37 -4.04
CA THR A 59 15.07 3.87 -3.00
C THR A 59 14.26 3.21 -1.90
N LYS A 60 14.81 2.15 -1.31
CA LYS A 60 14.15 1.42 -0.23
C LYS A 60 14.10 2.31 1.01
N TYR A 61 12.90 2.59 1.50
CA TYR A 61 12.68 3.45 2.66
C TYR A 61 12.70 2.64 3.97
N PHE A 62 11.98 1.53 4.01
CA PHE A 62 12.08 0.53 5.09
C PHE A 62 11.47 -0.81 4.63
N SER A 63 11.72 -1.85 5.42
CA SER A 63 11.16 -3.19 5.23
C SER A 63 10.45 -3.66 6.49
N LEU A 64 9.42 -4.46 6.28
CA LEU A 64 8.62 -5.12 7.30
C LEU A 64 8.75 -6.61 7.09
N SER A 65 9.13 -7.33 8.14
CA SER A 65 9.21 -8.78 8.13
C SER A 65 8.50 -9.35 9.35
N GLY A 66 7.93 -10.54 9.21
CA GLY A 66 7.22 -11.22 10.29
C GLY A 66 6.00 -12.01 9.81
N SER A 67 5.57 -12.96 10.64
CA SER A 67 4.48 -13.88 10.33
C SER A 67 3.07 -13.27 10.41
N VAL A 68 2.95 -12.00 10.83
CA VAL A 68 1.66 -11.34 11.11
C VAL A 68 1.43 -10.10 10.21
N LEU A 69 1.99 -10.10 9.00
CA LEU A 69 1.73 -9.05 8.01
C LEU A 69 0.45 -9.36 7.23
N PRO A 70 -0.33 -8.33 6.83
CA PRO A 70 -1.50 -8.55 5.98
C PRO A 70 -1.06 -9.03 4.59
N ALA A 71 -1.89 -9.85 3.95
CA ALA A 71 -1.79 -10.04 2.51
C ALA A 71 -2.28 -8.75 1.82
N LEU A 72 -1.43 -8.15 0.99
CA LEU A 72 -1.80 -6.96 0.22
C LEU A 72 -2.77 -7.32 -0.91
N TRP A 73 -2.65 -8.54 -1.44
CA TRP A 73 -3.56 -9.12 -2.42
C TRP A 73 -4.02 -10.49 -1.94
N VAL A 74 -5.35 -10.68 -1.91
CA VAL A 74 -5.97 -11.94 -1.49
C VAL A 74 -6.70 -12.66 -2.63
N ASP A 75 -7.20 -11.93 -3.62
CA ASP A 75 -7.96 -12.45 -4.76
C ASP A 75 -7.89 -11.43 -5.92
N ALA A 76 -7.94 -11.89 -7.18
CA ALA A 76 -7.89 -10.99 -8.35
C ALA A 76 -9.10 -10.06 -8.45
N ASP A 77 -10.24 -10.46 -7.87
CA ASP A 77 -11.44 -9.63 -7.80
C ASP A 77 -11.47 -8.73 -6.55
N ALA A 78 -10.45 -8.82 -5.68
CA ALA A 78 -10.35 -7.98 -4.49
C ALA A 78 -9.91 -6.56 -4.85
N ALA A 79 -10.45 -5.60 -4.11
CA ALA A 79 -10.02 -4.23 -4.22
C ALA A 79 -8.53 -4.09 -3.86
N SER A 80 -7.80 -3.30 -4.65
CA SER A 80 -6.43 -2.95 -4.34
C SER A 80 -6.36 -2.28 -2.95
N PRO A 81 -5.34 -2.61 -2.15
CA PRO A 81 -5.14 -1.97 -0.87
C PRO A 81 -4.83 -0.49 -1.05
N VAL A 82 -5.25 0.30 -0.07
CA VAL A 82 -4.89 1.71 0.05
C VAL A 82 -3.97 1.85 1.25
N TYR A 83 -2.95 2.71 1.14
CA TYR A 83 -2.07 2.96 2.28
C TYR A 83 -1.67 4.42 2.36
N CYS A 84 -1.24 4.82 3.56
CA CYS A 84 -0.69 6.14 3.85
C CYS A 84 0.44 6.04 4.87
N PHE A 85 1.18 7.14 5.02
CA PHE A 85 2.17 7.30 6.08
C PHE A 85 1.55 8.05 7.25
N VAL A 86 1.75 7.52 8.46
CA VAL A 86 1.29 8.17 9.71
C VAL A 86 2.45 8.87 10.41
N LYS A 87 3.63 8.24 10.37
CA LYS A 87 4.89 8.70 10.95
C LYS A 87 6.03 8.23 10.03
N PRO A 88 7.26 8.78 10.17
CA PRO A 88 8.42 8.21 9.51
C PRO A 88 8.49 6.69 9.73
N LYS A 89 8.65 5.95 8.64
CA LYS A 89 8.70 4.48 8.63
C LYS A 89 7.51 3.77 9.31
N SER A 90 6.33 4.36 9.22
CA SER A 90 5.08 3.80 9.73
C SER A 90 3.96 4.03 8.73
N VAL A 91 3.22 2.98 8.40
CA VAL A 91 2.13 3.02 7.43
C VAL A 91 0.84 2.47 8.02
N ILE A 92 -0.28 3.04 7.57
CA ILE A 92 -1.57 2.37 7.67
C ILE A 92 -1.87 1.75 6.32
N VAL A 93 -2.23 0.48 6.32
CA VAL A 93 -2.67 -0.27 5.14
C VAL A 93 -4.12 -0.69 5.35
N TRP A 94 -4.98 -0.30 4.43
CA TRP A 94 -6.38 -0.67 4.36
C TRP A 94 -6.57 -1.67 3.23
N CYS A 95 -6.84 -2.92 3.57
CA CYS A 95 -6.95 -3.99 2.57
C CYS A 95 -8.09 -4.96 2.87
N VAL A 96 -8.47 -5.72 1.85
CA VAL A 96 -9.43 -6.81 1.98
C VAL A 96 -8.73 -8.03 2.58
N GLY A 97 -9.25 -8.51 3.70
CA GLY A 97 -8.87 -9.77 4.32
C GLY A 97 -9.97 -10.80 4.17
N VAL A 98 -9.61 -12.08 4.32
CA VAL A 98 -10.55 -13.21 4.34
C VAL A 98 -10.51 -13.83 5.74
N GLU A 99 -11.66 -13.88 6.41
CA GLU A 99 -11.82 -14.57 7.69
C GLU A 99 -12.62 -15.86 7.46
N ARG A 100 -12.12 -16.98 8.00
CA ARG A 100 -12.80 -18.28 7.94
C ARG A 100 -13.24 -18.69 9.35
N GLU A 101 -14.52 -18.96 9.51
CA GLU A 101 -15.10 -19.48 10.75
C GLU A 101 -15.96 -20.71 10.43
N GLY A 102 -15.40 -21.91 10.66
CA GLY A 102 -16.01 -23.16 10.24
C GLY A 102 -16.22 -23.21 8.73
N HIS A 103 -17.48 -23.35 8.29
CA HIS A 103 -17.86 -23.35 6.88
C HIS A 103 -18.18 -21.95 6.32
N LYS A 104 -18.22 -20.93 7.18
CA LYS A 104 -18.49 -19.56 6.74
C LYS A 104 -17.19 -18.89 6.36
N VAL A 105 -17.22 -18.21 5.21
CA VAL A 105 -16.12 -17.35 4.80
C VAL A 105 -16.66 -15.95 4.55
N CYS A 106 -16.01 -14.98 5.19
CA CYS A 106 -16.39 -13.58 5.14
C CYS A 106 -15.22 -12.77 4.58
N THR A 107 -15.54 -11.78 3.74
CA THR A 107 -14.56 -10.76 3.36
C THR A 107 -14.66 -9.60 4.36
N CYS A 108 -13.50 -9.14 4.82
CA CYS A 108 -13.39 -8.12 5.85
C CYS A 108 -12.52 -6.98 5.34
N LEU A 109 -13.01 -5.75 5.44
CA LEU A 109 -12.18 -4.59 5.19
C LEU A 109 -11.43 -4.24 6.47
N THR A 110 -10.10 -4.38 6.46
CA THR A 110 -9.28 -4.28 7.67
C THR A 110 -8.22 -3.20 7.52
N ASN A 111 -8.08 -2.39 8.57
CA ASN A 111 -7.00 -1.44 8.75
C ASN A 111 -5.88 -2.07 9.57
N TYR A 112 -4.66 -1.95 9.07
CA TYR A 112 -3.44 -2.40 9.72
C TYR A 112 -2.52 -1.21 9.93
N GLU A 113 -2.15 -0.94 11.17
CA GLU A 113 -1.08 0.00 11.49
C GLU A 113 0.22 -0.78 11.67
N ILE A 114 1.25 -0.45 10.89
CA ILE A 114 2.49 -1.23 10.82
C ILE A 114 3.69 -0.30 10.81
N ASN A 115 4.74 -0.67 11.54
CA ASN A 115 6.04 0.00 11.52
C ASN A 115 7.19 -1.02 11.58
N GLU A 116 8.44 -0.54 11.61
CA GLU A 116 9.64 -1.42 11.60
C GLU A 116 9.62 -2.52 12.67
N GLY A 117 8.95 -2.33 13.80
CA GLY A 117 8.83 -3.38 14.83
C GLY A 117 7.58 -4.26 14.70
N GLY A 118 6.91 -4.25 13.55
CA GLY A 118 5.78 -5.11 13.20
C GLY A 118 4.40 -4.45 13.28
N MET A 119 3.36 -5.28 13.23
CA MET A 119 1.97 -4.86 13.33
C MET A 119 1.67 -4.29 14.72
N ARG A 120 1.16 -3.06 14.77
CA ARG A 120 0.81 -2.34 16.00
C ARG A 120 -0.66 -2.46 16.34
N ASN A 121 -1.50 -2.35 15.32
CA ASN A 121 -2.94 -2.41 15.48
C ASN A 121 -3.58 -3.07 14.27
N ARG A 122 -4.70 -3.73 14.51
CA ARG A 122 -5.56 -4.34 13.50
C ARG A 122 -7.00 -4.01 13.85
N THR A 123 -7.70 -3.37 12.94
CA THR A 123 -9.11 -3.00 13.15
C THR A 123 -9.94 -3.42 11.94
N VAL A 124 -10.90 -4.30 12.16
CA VAL A 124 -11.90 -4.65 11.13
C VAL A 124 -12.91 -3.53 11.06
N THR A 125 -12.93 -2.82 9.93
CA THR A 125 -13.79 -1.65 9.71
C THR A 125 -15.15 -2.05 9.13
N LYS A 126 -15.20 -3.14 8.38
CA LYS A 126 -16.44 -3.68 7.82
C LYS A 126 -16.32 -5.17 7.56
N ARG A 127 -17.43 -5.89 7.73
CA ARG A 127 -17.56 -7.31 7.38
C ARG A 127 -18.65 -7.49 6.34
N TYR A 128 -18.42 -8.38 5.39
CA TYR A 128 -19.39 -8.81 4.41
C TYR A 128 -19.64 -10.31 4.60
N THR A 129 -20.90 -10.68 4.83
CA THR A 129 -21.33 -12.05 5.19
C THR A 129 -21.30 -13.02 4.00
N VAL A 130 -20.86 -12.55 2.83
CA VAL A 130 -20.72 -13.33 1.60
C VAL A 130 -19.28 -13.15 1.11
N HIS A 131 -18.76 -14.16 0.42
CA HIS A 131 -17.49 -14.11 -0.32
C HIS A 131 -17.61 -13.14 -1.52
N ASP A 132 -17.88 -11.87 -1.24
CA ASP A 132 -18.12 -10.84 -2.24
C ASP A 132 -17.00 -9.80 -2.14
N PHE A 133 -15.99 -9.99 -2.99
CA PHE A 133 -14.85 -9.09 -3.12
C PHE A 133 -15.22 -7.77 -3.80
N SER A 134 -16.25 -7.78 -4.65
CA SER A 134 -16.72 -6.59 -5.39
C SER A 134 -17.30 -5.52 -4.47
N ARG A 135 -17.94 -5.92 -3.37
CA ARG A 135 -18.47 -5.01 -2.36
C ARG A 135 -17.42 -4.44 -1.41
N ALA A 136 -16.23 -5.04 -1.38
CA ALA A 136 -15.11 -4.58 -0.59
C ALA A 136 -14.26 -3.53 -1.34
N PHE A 137 -14.86 -2.79 -2.28
CA PHE A 137 -14.18 -1.75 -3.05
C PHE A 137 -13.65 -0.64 -2.14
N VAL A 138 -12.33 -0.43 -2.16
CA VAL A 138 -11.64 0.64 -1.44
C VAL A 138 -11.08 1.62 -2.47
N CYS A 139 -11.86 2.61 -2.90
CA CYS A 139 -11.28 3.82 -3.48
C CYS A 139 -11.00 4.81 -2.36
N GLY A 140 -9.93 4.57 -1.62
CA GLY A 140 -9.53 5.43 -0.52
C GLY A 140 -8.74 6.63 -1.02
N TYR A 141 -9.38 7.78 -1.18
CA TYR A 141 -8.66 9.05 -1.12
C TYR A 141 -8.46 9.37 0.36
N MET A 142 -7.23 9.30 0.86
CA MET A 142 -6.95 9.72 2.23
C MET A 142 -6.60 11.20 2.25
N HIS A 143 -7.48 12.01 2.82
CA HIS A 143 -7.15 13.40 3.14
C HIS A 143 -6.27 13.41 4.40
N VAL A 144 -4.96 13.56 4.21
CA VAL A 144 -4.03 13.80 5.31
C VAL A 144 -3.89 15.32 5.47
N PRO A 145 -4.31 15.93 6.59
CA PRO A 145 -4.04 17.34 6.84
C PRO A 145 -2.53 17.55 6.79
N SER A 146 -2.07 18.51 5.98
CA SER A 146 -0.66 18.89 5.90
C SER A 146 -0.11 19.12 7.32
N MET A 147 0.98 18.43 7.68
CA MET A 147 1.73 18.75 8.90
C MET A 147 2.40 20.11 8.72
N ILE A 148 1.63 21.18 8.87
CA ILE A 148 2.15 22.53 9.04
C ILE A 148 2.64 22.59 10.48
N LEU A 149 3.95 22.46 10.66
CA LEU A 149 4.62 22.85 11.90
C LEU A 149 4.47 24.37 12.02
N PHE A 150 3.60 24.83 12.91
CA PHE A 150 3.69 26.19 13.41
C PHE A 150 4.97 26.26 14.25
N HIS A 151 5.99 26.97 13.75
CA HIS A 151 7.06 27.46 14.60
C HIS A 151 6.49 28.60 15.45
N GLU A 152 6.42 28.38 16.77
CA GLU A 152 6.30 29.46 17.76
C GLU A 152 7.67 30.09 18.03
#